data_AF-A0A2T3AJB4-F1
#
_entry.id   AF-A0A2T3AJB4-F1
#
_cell.length_a   1.000
_cell.length_b   1.000
_cell.length_c   1.000
_cell.angle_alpha   90.00
_cell.angle_beta   90.00
_cell.angle_gamma   90.00
#
_symmetry.space_group_name_H-M   'P 1'
#
loop_
_entity.id
_entity.type
_entity.pdbx_description
1 polymer ?
#
loop_
_entity_poly.entity_id
_entity_poly.type
_entity_poly.pdbx_seq_one_letter_code
_entity_poly.pdbx_strand_id
1 'polypeptide(L)'
;MSSSTAEAPPPPGTHLFTVPIPPCDAHIGGTITITEPLPAHYLITLSSPPDNRLTTALCHALLRALDLIELSPQTSSRPGVVITTSSLPKFFSNGLDLVHAVAHGEAFWSGALWALYRRYLTYPMPTVAWINGHAFAGGLMLAMHNDYRVMNASRGFACLNELEFGAPLKPAMSGIFRVKVPDPRTYREMVLEAKRFGGVEAAKVGIVDVAGGWNEVVQLVAERKLTDKGKTGVYGLLKMEMYRESLDLLENHAREEIKDRGWVMGEERRKRLGKDEVKAWSRMNGEDKKAKL
;
A
#
# COMPACT_ATOMS: atom_id res chain seq x y z
N MET A 1 -28.34 -11.63 -16.09
CA MET A 1 -28.58 -11.74 -14.64
C MET A 1 -27.36 -12.41 -14.02
N SER A 2 -26.32 -11.64 -13.67
CA SER A 2 -25.16 -12.21 -12.97
C SER A 2 -25.49 -12.21 -11.47
N SER A 3 -25.63 -13.40 -10.91
CA SER A 3 -25.75 -13.58 -9.47
C SER A 3 -24.47 -13.02 -8.83
N SER A 4 -24.63 -11.90 -8.13
CA SER A 4 -23.70 -11.43 -7.11
C SER A 4 -23.60 -12.53 -6.05
N THR A 5 -22.68 -13.47 -6.22
CA THR A 5 -22.25 -14.33 -5.12
C THR A 5 -21.53 -13.42 -4.14
N ALA A 6 -22.27 -12.87 -3.18
CA ALA A 6 -21.67 -12.24 -2.03
C ALA A 6 -20.71 -13.26 -1.41
N GLU A 7 -19.41 -12.99 -1.49
CA GLU A 7 -18.39 -13.86 -0.92
C GLU A 7 -18.69 -14.08 0.55
N ALA A 8 -18.64 -15.35 0.98
CA ALA A 8 -18.86 -15.69 2.37
C ALA A 8 -17.81 -14.96 3.24
N PRO A 9 -18.21 -14.34 4.36
CA PRO A 9 -17.26 -13.80 5.31
C PRO A 9 -16.36 -14.94 5.84
N PRO A 10 -15.17 -14.61 6.39
CA PRO A 10 -14.38 -15.62 7.09
C PRO A 10 -15.24 -16.28 8.17
N PRO A 11 -15.03 -17.58 8.45
CA PRO A 11 -15.72 -18.22 9.55
C PRO A 11 -15.39 -17.47 10.86
N PRO A 12 -16.31 -17.48 11.86
CA PRO A 12 -16.03 -16.90 13.16
C PRO A 12 -14.74 -17.51 13.74
N GLY A 13 -13.71 -16.69 13.90
CA GLY A 13 -12.41 -17.12 14.45
C GLY A 13 -12.31 -16.89 15.94
N THR A 14 -11.38 -17.59 16.58
CA THR A 14 -11.02 -17.34 17.98
C THR A 14 -10.50 -15.92 18.11
N HIS A 15 -11.09 -15.11 18.98
CA HIS A 15 -10.57 -13.77 19.27
C HIS A 15 -9.21 -13.89 19.98
N LEU A 16 -8.24 -13.10 19.53
CA LEU A 16 -6.91 -13.04 20.15
C LEU A 16 -6.68 -11.69 20.83
N PHE A 17 -6.85 -10.59 20.08
CA PHE A 17 -6.53 -9.25 20.56
C PHE A 17 -7.45 -8.19 19.94
N THR A 18 -7.60 -7.08 20.65
CA THR A 18 -8.18 -5.85 20.11
C THR A 18 -7.21 -4.70 20.38
N VAL A 19 -6.79 -4.01 19.33
CA VAL A 19 -5.90 -2.84 19.43
C VAL A 19 -6.72 -1.58 19.15
N PRO A 20 -6.83 -0.64 20.11
CA PRO A 20 -7.51 0.62 19.86
C PRO A 20 -6.71 1.49 18.89
N ILE A 21 -7.42 2.18 18.00
CA ILE A 21 -6.88 3.26 17.18
C ILE A 21 -7.37 4.56 17.81
N PRO A 22 -6.51 5.35 18.48
CA PRO A 22 -6.94 6.59 19.09
C PRO A 22 -7.39 7.60 18.01
N PRO A 23 -8.34 8.50 18.35
CA PRO A 23 -8.67 9.62 17.47
C PRO A 23 -7.46 10.51 17.25
N CYS A 24 -7.34 11.10 16.06
CA CYS A 24 -6.30 12.07 15.73
C CYS A 24 -6.78 13.03 14.63
N ASP A 25 -6.50 14.32 14.79
CA ASP A 25 -6.97 15.39 13.90
C ASP A 25 -8.49 15.26 13.61
N ALA A 26 -8.88 15.14 12.33
CA ALA A 26 -10.27 14.98 11.91
C ALA A 26 -10.79 13.53 12.02
N HIS A 27 -9.95 12.57 12.43
CA HIS A 27 -10.28 11.15 12.46
C HIS A 27 -10.76 10.72 13.84
N ILE A 28 -11.94 10.11 13.90
CA ILE A 28 -12.60 9.66 15.15
C ILE A 28 -11.94 8.43 15.81
N GLY A 29 -10.89 7.88 15.21
CA GLY A 29 -10.23 6.66 15.67
C GLY A 29 -10.93 5.41 15.17
N GLY A 30 -10.80 4.31 15.93
CA GLY A 30 -11.29 3.01 15.50
C GLY A 30 -10.69 1.86 16.29
N THR A 31 -10.72 0.67 15.70
CA THR A 31 -10.15 -0.54 16.28
C THR A 31 -9.54 -1.45 15.21
N ILE A 32 -8.56 -2.24 15.64
CA ILE A 32 -8.08 -3.41 14.91
C ILE A 32 -8.45 -4.63 15.75
N THR A 33 -9.14 -5.59 15.13
CA THR A 33 -9.45 -6.89 15.77
C THR A 33 -8.56 -7.96 15.17
N ILE A 34 -7.95 -8.78 16.01
CA ILE A 34 -7.11 -9.91 15.62
C ILE A 34 -7.82 -11.21 16.01
N THR A 35 -8.03 -12.09 15.04
CA THR A 35 -8.68 -13.39 15.23
C THR A 35 -7.88 -14.53 14.59
N GLU A 36 -8.15 -15.76 15.00
CA GLU A 36 -7.65 -16.99 14.38
C GLU A 36 -8.83 -17.79 13.79
N PRO A 37 -9.29 -17.49 12.54
CA PRO A 37 -10.37 -18.23 11.87
C PRO A 37 -10.03 -19.67 11.53
N LEU A 38 -8.75 -19.97 11.32
CA LEU A 38 -8.22 -21.30 11.06
C LEU A 38 -6.86 -21.44 11.78
N PRO A 39 -6.42 -22.66 12.14
CA PRO A 39 -5.13 -22.84 12.79
C PRO A 39 -4.00 -22.14 12.03
N ALA A 40 -3.23 -21.32 12.74
CA ALA A 40 -2.10 -20.52 12.24
C ALA A 40 -2.46 -19.49 11.15
N HIS A 41 -3.73 -19.11 11.02
CA HIS A 41 -4.18 -17.99 10.18
C HIS A 41 -4.55 -16.82 11.07
N TYR A 42 -3.69 -15.80 11.16
CA TYR A 42 -3.90 -14.63 12.00
C TYR A 42 -4.55 -13.50 11.19
N LEU A 43 -5.83 -13.26 11.41
CA LEU A 43 -6.62 -12.28 10.67
C LEU A 43 -6.68 -10.94 11.42
N ILE A 44 -6.02 -9.93 10.86
CA ILE A 44 -6.11 -8.51 11.24
C ILE A 44 -7.27 -7.87 10.48
N THR A 45 -8.28 -7.39 11.19
CA THR A 45 -9.44 -6.68 10.61
C THR A 45 -9.41 -5.22 11.03
N LEU A 46 -9.23 -4.32 10.06
CA LEU A 46 -9.18 -2.87 10.25
C LEU A 46 -10.56 -2.24 10.28
N SER A 47 -10.80 -1.39 11.28
CA SER A 47 -12.02 -0.59 11.42
C SER A 47 -11.68 0.83 11.87
N SER A 48 -11.30 1.70 10.93
CA SER A 48 -11.09 3.14 11.17
C SER A 48 -11.95 3.95 10.17
N PRO A 49 -13.19 4.30 10.57
CA PRO A 49 -14.10 5.01 9.70
C PRO A 49 -13.58 6.40 9.28
N PRO A 50 -13.99 6.90 8.11
CA PRO A 50 -14.95 6.27 7.18
C PRO A 50 -14.32 5.30 6.18
N ASP A 51 -12.99 5.28 6.05
CA ASP A 51 -12.31 4.72 4.87
C ASP A 51 -10.88 4.18 5.13
N ASN A 52 -10.53 3.91 6.40
CA ASN A 52 -9.21 3.46 6.86
C ASN A 52 -8.05 4.31 6.32
N ARG A 53 -8.13 5.62 6.53
CA ARG A 53 -7.03 6.53 6.21
C ARG A 53 -5.79 6.18 7.03
N LEU A 54 -4.65 6.04 6.35
CA LEU A 54 -3.36 5.81 7.00
C LEU A 54 -2.91 7.11 7.66
N THR A 55 -3.28 7.26 8.92
CA THR A 55 -2.77 8.26 9.86
C THR A 55 -1.66 7.65 10.73
N THR A 56 -0.96 8.49 11.49
CA THR A 56 0.02 8.04 12.50
C THR A 56 -0.61 7.02 13.45
N ALA A 57 -1.82 7.30 13.95
CA ALA A 57 -2.53 6.43 14.88
C ALA A 57 -2.84 5.04 14.30
N LEU A 58 -3.35 4.96 13.07
CA LEU A 58 -3.63 3.68 12.42
C LEU A 58 -2.34 2.90 12.12
N CYS A 59 -1.28 3.59 11.67
CA CYS A 59 0.00 2.95 11.39
C CYS A 59 0.62 2.34 12.66
N HIS A 60 0.61 3.06 13.79
CA HIS A 60 1.09 2.56 15.07
C HIS A 60 0.23 1.41 15.61
N ALA A 61 -1.09 1.46 15.43
CA ALA A 61 -1.98 0.35 15.81
C ALA A 61 -1.69 -0.92 14.98
N LEU A 62 -1.42 -0.78 13.69
CA LEU A 62 -1.01 -1.89 12.81
C LEU A 62 0.33 -2.48 13.21
N LEU A 63 1.34 -1.64 13.49
CA LEU A 63 2.63 -2.09 14.03
C LEU A 63 2.43 -2.89 15.31
N ARG A 64 1.61 -2.36 16.24
CA ARG A 64 1.27 -3.06 17.48
C ARG A 64 0.57 -4.39 17.24
N ALA A 65 -0.35 -4.46 16.27
CA ALA A 65 -1.04 -5.69 15.92
C ALA A 65 -0.06 -6.77 15.40
N LEU A 66 0.89 -6.38 14.55
CA LEU A 66 1.95 -7.26 14.05
C LEU A 66 2.86 -7.75 15.18
N ASP A 67 3.21 -6.88 16.13
CA ASP A 67 4.04 -7.24 17.29
C ASP A 67 3.30 -8.16 18.27
N LEU A 68 1.99 -7.96 18.48
CA LEU A 68 1.19 -8.85 19.31
C LEU A 68 1.15 -10.27 18.73
N ILE A 69 1.00 -10.40 17.41
CA ILE A 69 1.01 -11.71 16.75
C ILE A 69 2.39 -12.37 16.86
N GLU A 70 3.48 -11.62 16.67
CA GLU A 70 4.85 -12.15 16.67
C GLU A 70 5.36 -12.48 18.08
N LEU A 71 5.10 -11.61 19.06
CA LEU A 71 5.83 -11.59 20.35
C LEU A 71 4.97 -12.02 21.53
N SER A 72 3.64 -12.05 21.41
CA SER A 72 2.79 -12.39 22.55
C SER A 72 2.85 -13.88 22.88
N PRO A 73 2.87 -14.31 24.16
CA PRO A 73 2.91 -15.72 24.53
C PRO A 73 1.78 -16.59 23.94
N GLN A 74 0.62 -16.00 23.59
CA GLN A 74 -0.48 -16.75 22.97
C GLN A 74 -0.14 -17.25 21.55
N THR A 75 0.76 -16.57 20.83
CA THR A 75 1.01 -16.80 19.39
C THR A 75 2.49 -16.96 19.03
N SER A 76 3.43 -16.48 19.85
CA SER A 76 4.86 -16.45 19.54
C SER A 76 5.50 -17.83 19.31
N SER A 77 4.93 -18.89 19.88
CA SER A 77 5.37 -20.27 19.66
C SER A 77 4.77 -20.94 18.42
N ARG A 78 3.89 -20.24 17.68
CA ARG A 78 3.09 -20.79 16.57
C ARG A 78 3.29 -19.94 15.30
N PRO A 79 4.35 -20.22 14.51
CA PRO A 79 4.49 -19.61 13.19
C PRO A 79 3.24 -19.87 12.34
N GLY A 80 2.82 -18.85 11.58
CA GLY A 80 1.63 -18.91 10.76
C GLY A 80 1.68 -17.91 9.61
N VAL A 81 0.50 -17.50 9.14
CA VAL A 81 0.33 -16.46 8.12
C VAL A 81 -0.51 -15.32 8.70
N VAL A 82 -0.11 -14.08 8.43
CA VAL A 82 -0.88 -12.90 8.81
C VAL A 82 -1.68 -12.42 7.61
N ILE A 83 -2.98 -12.22 7.80
CA ILE A 83 -3.92 -11.77 6.78
C ILE A 83 -4.48 -10.42 7.24
N THR A 84 -4.36 -9.38 6.43
CA THR A 84 -4.90 -8.05 6.74
C THR A 84 -6.09 -7.75 5.83
N THR A 85 -7.22 -7.36 6.40
CA THR A 85 -8.46 -6.97 5.70
C THR A 85 -9.16 -5.82 6.42
N SER A 86 -10.33 -5.39 5.95
CA SER A 86 -11.17 -4.41 6.64
C SER A 86 -12.57 -4.91 6.97
N SER A 87 -13.12 -4.42 8.08
CA SER A 87 -14.55 -4.52 8.39
C SER A 87 -15.41 -3.54 7.58
N LEU A 88 -14.82 -2.49 6.99
CA LEU A 88 -15.53 -1.50 6.19
C LEU A 88 -15.86 -2.09 4.82
N PRO A 89 -17.15 -2.19 4.42
CA PRO A 89 -17.51 -2.93 3.22
C PRO A 89 -16.94 -2.32 1.93
N LYS A 90 -16.67 -1.01 1.90
CA LYS A 90 -16.28 -0.28 0.68
C LYS A 90 -14.78 -0.11 0.53
N PHE A 91 -14.01 -0.14 1.62
CA PHE A 91 -12.59 0.22 1.61
C PHE A 91 -11.78 -0.83 2.32
N PHE A 92 -10.76 -1.33 1.63
CA PHE A 92 -9.58 -1.86 2.32
C PHE A 92 -8.84 -0.70 2.99
N SER A 93 -8.46 0.30 2.19
CA SER A 93 -7.97 1.61 2.65
C SER A 93 -7.98 2.62 1.52
N ASN A 94 -8.37 3.86 1.83
CA ASN A 94 -8.34 4.99 0.90
C ASN A 94 -7.02 5.77 0.92
N GLY A 95 -5.95 5.16 1.43
CA GLY A 95 -4.61 5.72 1.43
C GLY A 95 -4.30 6.62 2.62
N LEU A 96 -3.18 7.34 2.54
CA LEU A 96 -2.79 8.28 3.57
C LEU A 96 -3.68 9.51 3.58
N ASP A 97 -3.78 10.18 4.72
CA ASP A 97 -4.35 11.51 4.81
C ASP A 97 -3.25 12.54 4.52
N LEU A 98 -3.39 13.31 3.43
CA LEU A 98 -2.38 14.28 3.01
C LEU A 98 -2.25 15.46 3.98
N VAL A 99 -3.36 15.90 4.57
CA VAL A 99 -3.36 17.00 5.53
C VAL A 99 -2.61 16.58 6.78
N HIS A 100 -2.89 15.38 7.28
CA HIS A 100 -2.18 14.75 8.38
C HIS A 100 -0.69 14.57 8.05
N ALA A 101 -0.37 14.00 6.88
CA ALA A 101 1.02 13.76 6.48
C ALA A 101 1.86 15.04 6.41
N VAL A 102 1.27 16.14 5.93
CA VAL A 102 1.91 17.45 5.88
C VAL A 102 2.05 18.05 7.28
N ALA A 103 1.00 17.97 8.10
CA ALA A 103 1.00 18.55 9.45
C ALA A 103 2.01 17.89 10.40
N HIS A 104 2.20 16.57 10.28
CA HIS A 104 3.05 15.79 11.19
C HIS A 104 4.46 15.51 10.64
N GLY A 105 4.70 15.72 9.35
CA GLY A 105 6.03 15.60 8.73
C GLY A 105 6.70 14.26 9.05
N GLU A 106 7.94 14.30 9.54
CA GLU A 106 8.72 13.10 9.85
C GLU A 106 8.11 12.18 10.92
N ALA A 107 7.28 12.71 11.82
CA ALA A 107 6.56 11.87 12.77
C ALA A 107 5.58 10.93 12.06
N PHE A 108 4.99 11.38 10.95
CA PHE A 108 4.16 10.55 10.10
C PHE A 108 4.98 9.70 9.12
N TRP A 109 5.92 10.32 8.39
CA TRP A 109 6.69 9.63 7.34
C TRP A 109 7.59 8.54 7.93
N SER A 110 8.70 8.92 8.55
CA SER A 110 9.65 7.99 9.16
C SER A 110 9.09 7.31 10.40
N GLY A 111 8.41 8.08 11.25
CA GLY A 111 7.91 7.62 12.55
C GLY A 111 6.71 6.68 12.48
N ALA A 112 6.02 6.58 11.35
CA ALA A 112 4.82 5.76 11.22
C ALA A 112 4.72 5.00 9.90
N LEU A 113 4.61 5.69 8.76
CA LEU A 113 4.31 5.06 7.47
C LEU A 113 5.47 4.21 6.95
N TRP A 114 6.70 4.74 6.94
CA TRP A 114 7.88 4.00 6.51
C TRP A 114 8.21 2.87 7.49
N ALA A 115 8.06 3.10 8.79
CA ALA A 115 8.19 2.06 9.81
C ALA A 115 7.21 0.90 9.56
N LEU A 116 5.96 1.20 9.24
CA LEU A 116 4.93 0.21 8.91
C LEU A 116 5.29 -0.58 7.65
N TYR A 117 5.63 0.10 6.56
CA TYR A 117 6.02 -0.54 5.30
C TYR A 117 7.25 -1.43 5.46
N ARG A 118 8.28 -0.91 6.14
CA ARG A 118 9.48 -1.67 6.51
C ARG A 118 9.09 -2.92 7.29
N ARG A 119 8.22 -2.79 8.30
CA ARG A 119 7.79 -3.91 9.13
C ARG A 119 7.16 -5.02 8.31
N TYR A 120 6.32 -4.71 7.32
CA TYR A 120 5.75 -5.71 6.43
C TYR A 120 6.81 -6.40 5.54
N LEU A 121 7.78 -5.64 5.01
CA LEU A 121 8.89 -6.20 4.21
C LEU A 121 9.85 -7.05 5.03
N THR A 122 9.95 -6.83 6.34
CA THR A 122 10.85 -7.59 7.21
C THR A 122 10.13 -8.54 8.18
N TYR A 123 8.81 -8.68 8.08
CA TYR A 123 8.02 -9.51 9.00
C TYR A 123 8.46 -10.99 8.89
N PRO A 124 8.66 -11.72 9.99
CA PRO A 124 9.26 -13.07 9.97
C PRO A 124 8.30 -14.17 9.49
N MET A 125 7.04 -13.84 9.24
CA MET A 125 6.02 -14.75 8.75
C MET A 125 5.43 -14.22 7.44
N PRO A 126 4.83 -15.08 6.59
CA PRO A 126 4.11 -14.62 5.41
C PRO A 126 2.98 -13.66 5.74
N THR A 127 2.80 -12.65 4.89
CA THR A 127 1.73 -11.67 5.00
C THR A 127 0.86 -11.64 3.74
N VAL A 128 -0.46 -11.53 3.92
CA VAL A 128 -1.44 -11.51 2.85
C VAL A 128 -2.34 -10.29 3.02
N ALA A 129 -2.42 -9.43 2.00
CA ALA A 129 -3.45 -8.40 1.95
C ALA A 129 -4.71 -8.98 1.30
N TRP A 130 -5.78 -9.12 2.08
CA TRP A 130 -7.11 -9.45 1.57
C TRP A 130 -7.89 -8.15 1.33
N ILE A 131 -7.89 -7.69 0.09
CA ILE A 131 -8.46 -6.43 -0.37
C ILE A 131 -9.96 -6.63 -0.63
N ASN A 132 -10.77 -6.42 0.39
CA ASN A 132 -12.24 -6.59 0.37
C ASN A 132 -12.98 -5.46 -0.39
N GLY A 133 -12.32 -4.32 -0.65
CA GLY A 133 -12.89 -3.13 -1.26
C GLY A 133 -11.85 -2.27 -1.98
N HIS A 134 -12.02 -0.94 -2.04
CA HIS A 134 -11.03 -0.06 -2.67
C HIS A 134 -9.70 -0.06 -1.90
N ALA A 135 -8.60 -0.13 -2.64
CA ALA A 135 -7.24 0.07 -2.17
C ALA A 135 -6.60 1.18 -3.02
N PHE A 136 -6.60 2.41 -2.50
CA PHE A 136 -6.17 3.61 -3.26
C PHE A 136 -4.90 4.22 -2.68
N ALA A 137 -3.98 4.65 -3.56
CA ALA A 137 -2.73 5.32 -3.20
C ALA A 137 -2.00 4.56 -2.08
N GLY A 138 -1.85 5.17 -0.89
CA GLY A 138 -1.28 4.54 0.30
C GLY A 138 -1.91 3.19 0.70
N GLY A 139 -3.19 2.97 0.40
CA GLY A 139 -3.89 1.72 0.69
C GLY A 139 -3.45 0.59 -0.24
N LEU A 140 -3.24 0.90 -1.52
CA LEU A 140 -2.62 -0.04 -2.45
C LEU A 140 -1.16 -0.27 -2.09
N MET A 141 -0.43 0.77 -1.69
CA MET A 141 0.96 0.63 -1.21
C MET A 141 1.03 -0.31 0.00
N LEU A 142 0.16 -0.16 1.00
CA LEU A 142 0.08 -1.09 2.13
C LEU A 142 -0.14 -2.54 1.66
N ALA A 143 -1.06 -2.75 0.72
CA ALA A 143 -1.29 -4.07 0.14
C ALA A 143 -0.06 -4.60 -0.62
N MET A 144 0.65 -3.75 -1.35
CA MET A 144 1.88 -4.11 -2.07
C MET A 144 3.06 -4.39 -1.15
N HIS A 145 3.06 -3.91 0.09
CA HIS A 145 4.10 -4.29 1.07
C HIS A 145 3.82 -5.66 1.72
N ASN A 146 2.61 -6.22 1.60
CA ASN A 146 2.35 -7.61 1.95
C ASN A 146 2.98 -8.57 0.93
N ASP A 147 3.32 -9.79 1.32
CA ASP A 147 3.93 -10.76 0.41
C ASP A 147 2.97 -11.13 -0.73
N TYR A 148 1.72 -11.45 -0.37
CA TYR A 148 0.67 -11.84 -1.32
C TYR A 148 -0.55 -10.93 -1.20
N ARG A 149 -1.36 -10.89 -2.26
CA ARG A 149 -2.58 -10.06 -2.36
C ARG A 149 -3.72 -10.89 -2.96
N VAL A 150 -4.87 -10.88 -2.30
CA VAL A 150 -6.13 -11.38 -2.84
C VAL A 150 -7.12 -10.23 -2.86
N MET A 151 -7.76 -9.96 -3.99
CA MET A 151 -8.71 -8.84 -4.12
C MET A 151 -10.08 -9.33 -4.54
N ASN A 152 -11.13 -8.78 -3.93
CA ASN A 152 -12.50 -9.12 -4.28
C ASN A 152 -12.72 -8.99 -5.80
N ALA A 153 -13.27 -10.05 -6.41
CA ALA A 153 -13.37 -10.14 -7.86
C ALA A 153 -14.37 -9.13 -8.47
N SER A 154 -15.35 -8.69 -7.71
CA SER A 154 -16.53 -7.94 -8.19
C SER A 154 -16.63 -6.51 -7.64
N ARG A 155 -15.86 -6.17 -6.61
CA ARG A 155 -15.98 -4.91 -5.87
C ARG A 155 -14.62 -4.32 -5.57
N GLY A 156 -14.57 -2.99 -5.55
CA GLY A 156 -13.36 -2.25 -5.26
C GLY A 156 -12.50 -2.02 -6.50
N PHE A 157 -11.48 -1.18 -6.32
CA PHE A 157 -10.50 -0.84 -7.33
C PHE A 157 -9.13 -0.73 -6.66
N ALA A 158 -8.09 -1.22 -7.33
CA ALA A 158 -6.70 -0.91 -7.03
C ALA A 158 -6.26 0.27 -7.91
N CYS A 159 -5.78 1.36 -7.31
CA CYS A 159 -5.44 2.57 -8.05
C CYS A 159 -4.32 3.39 -7.38
N LEU A 160 -3.43 3.94 -8.19
CA LEU A 160 -2.55 5.06 -7.85
C LEU A 160 -3.15 6.32 -8.48
N ASN A 161 -3.91 7.08 -7.69
CA ASN A 161 -4.65 8.25 -8.19
C ASN A 161 -3.92 9.59 -7.94
N GLU A 162 -2.63 9.55 -7.57
CA GLU A 162 -1.78 10.71 -7.31
C GLU A 162 -1.81 11.74 -8.44
N LEU A 163 -1.89 11.28 -9.69
CA LEU A 163 -2.01 12.13 -10.87
C LEU A 163 -3.31 12.94 -10.90
N GLU A 164 -4.43 12.39 -10.39
CA GLU A 164 -5.74 13.05 -10.41
C GLU A 164 -5.81 14.26 -9.45
N PHE A 165 -5.04 14.24 -8.35
CA PHE A 165 -5.01 15.32 -7.36
C PHE A 165 -3.67 16.07 -7.28
N GLY A 166 -2.74 15.75 -8.18
CA GLY A 166 -1.49 16.51 -8.36
C GLY A 166 -0.45 16.32 -7.26
N ALA A 167 -0.39 15.14 -6.63
CA ALA A 167 0.67 14.84 -5.65
C ALA A 167 1.82 14.03 -6.27
N PRO A 168 3.08 14.27 -5.85
CA PRO A 168 4.19 13.46 -6.29
C PRO A 168 4.20 12.09 -5.59
N LEU A 169 4.48 11.05 -6.36
CA LEU A 169 4.73 9.71 -5.83
C LEU A 169 6.18 9.62 -5.33
N LYS A 170 6.37 9.54 -4.00
CA LYS A 170 7.71 9.49 -3.41
C LYS A 170 8.46 8.19 -3.80
N PRO A 171 9.80 8.19 -3.85
CA PRO A 171 10.60 7.00 -4.19
C PRO A 171 10.28 5.76 -3.34
N ALA A 172 10.14 5.95 -2.02
CA ALA A 172 9.75 4.90 -1.07
C ALA A 172 8.34 4.33 -1.31
N MET A 173 7.42 5.13 -1.84
CA MET A 173 6.07 4.66 -2.25
C MET A 173 6.14 3.83 -3.54
N SER A 174 6.95 4.31 -4.47
CA SER A 174 7.02 3.83 -5.84
C SER A 174 7.85 2.54 -6.00
N GLY A 175 8.89 2.37 -5.17
CA GLY A 175 9.86 1.28 -5.26
C GLY A 175 9.22 -0.10 -5.28
N ILE A 176 8.23 -0.34 -4.41
CA ILE A 176 7.60 -1.65 -4.27
C ILE A 176 6.86 -2.10 -5.55
N PHE A 177 6.30 -1.15 -6.32
CA PHE A 177 5.61 -1.47 -7.56
C PHE A 177 6.57 -1.93 -8.64
N ARG A 178 7.76 -1.32 -8.73
CA ARG A 178 8.80 -1.77 -9.68
C ARG A 178 9.28 -3.19 -9.42
N VAL A 179 9.19 -3.65 -8.17
CA VAL A 179 9.57 -5.01 -7.78
C VAL A 179 8.44 -6.01 -8.05
N LYS A 180 7.18 -5.62 -7.78
CA LYS A 180 6.06 -6.56 -7.74
C LYS A 180 5.14 -6.54 -8.95
N VAL A 181 5.13 -5.46 -9.73
CA VAL A 181 4.36 -5.40 -10.98
C VAL A 181 5.21 -6.03 -12.09
N PRO A 182 4.82 -7.19 -12.64
CA PRO A 182 5.68 -7.95 -13.55
C PRO A 182 5.87 -7.26 -14.91
N ASP A 183 4.89 -6.47 -15.34
CA ASP A 183 4.93 -5.75 -16.62
C ASP A 183 5.11 -4.24 -16.40
N PRO A 184 6.22 -3.64 -16.88
CA PRO A 184 6.42 -2.20 -16.82
C PRO A 184 5.31 -1.38 -17.47
N ARG A 185 4.56 -1.94 -18.44
CA ARG A 185 3.39 -1.29 -19.06
C ARG A 185 2.25 -1.13 -18.06
N THR A 186 1.98 -2.17 -17.26
CA THR A 186 0.99 -2.08 -16.17
C THR A 186 1.41 -1.00 -15.18
N TYR A 187 2.69 -0.94 -14.80
CA TYR A 187 3.18 0.10 -13.90
C TYR A 187 3.04 1.51 -14.51
N ARG A 188 3.29 1.67 -15.82
CA ARG A 188 3.03 2.92 -16.54
C ARG A 188 1.56 3.32 -16.49
N GLU A 189 0.64 2.40 -16.78
CA GLU A 189 -0.82 2.64 -16.69
C GLU A 189 -1.24 3.07 -15.28
N MET A 190 -0.65 2.44 -14.25
CA MET A 190 -0.92 2.82 -12.86
C MET A 190 -0.50 4.26 -12.58
N VAL A 191 0.71 4.67 -12.99
CA VAL A 191 1.30 5.96 -12.57
C VAL A 191 0.97 7.12 -13.51
N LEU A 192 0.99 6.90 -14.82
CA LEU A 192 0.84 7.96 -15.83
C LEU A 192 -0.59 8.09 -16.37
N GLU A 193 -1.47 7.13 -16.05
CA GLU A 193 -2.87 7.15 -16.49
C GLU A 193 -3.85 7.10 -15.30
N ALA A 194 -3.35 6.94 -14.06
CA ALA A 194 -4.18 6.75 -12.87
C ALA A 194 -5.25 5.67 -13.05
N LYS A 195 -4.92 4.60 -13.79
CA LYS A 195 -5.89 3.58 -14.18
C LYS A 195 -6.40 2.83 -12.94
N ARG A 196 -7.72 2.66 -12.89
CA ARG A 196 -8.41 1.85 -11.86
C ARG A 196 -8.53 0.42 -12.33
N PHE A 197 -7.92 -0.50 -11.60
CA PHE A 197 -7.97 -1.94 -11.90
C PHE A 197 -9.01 -2.61 -11.00
N GLY A 198 -9.99 -3.29 -11.61
CA GLY A 198 -10.91 -4.18 -10.87
C GLY A 198 -10.22 -5.50 -10.49
N GLY A 199 -10.76 -6.26 -9.55
CA GLY A 199 -10.10 -7.46 -8.99
C GLY A 199 -9.62 -8.48 -10.05
N VAL A 200 -10.48 -8.84 -11.00
CA VAL A 200 -10.14 -9.79 -12.08
C VAL A 200 -9.03 -9.24 -12.99
N GLU A 201 -9.09 -7.97 -13.35
CA GLU A 201 -8.05 -7.34 -14.19
C GLU A 201 -6.74 -7.22 -13.41
N ALA A 202 -6.79 -6.79 -12.14
CA ALA A 202 -5.64 -6.68 -11.26
C ALA A 202 -4.90 -8.01 -11.11
N ALA A 203 -5.63 -9.13 -11.03
CA ALA A 203 -5.04 -10.47 -11.01
C ALA A 203 -4.39 -10.81 -12.36
N LYS A 204 -5.09 -10.53 -13.47
CA LYS A 204 -4.58 -10.79 -14.82
C LYS A 204 -3.27 -10.05 -15.12
N VAL A 205 -3.12 -8.82 -14.63
CA VAL A 205 -1.92 -7.98 -14.88
C VAL A 205 -0.87 -8.07 -13.77
N GLY A 206 -1.09 -8.92 -12.75
CA GLY A 206 -0.13 -9.20 -11.69
C GLY A 206 -0.01 -8.12 -10.60
N ILE A 207 -1.01 -7.25 -10.43
CA ILE A 207 -1.08 -6.34 -9.27
C ILE A 207 -1.44 -7.14 -8.01
N VAL A 208 -2.36 -8.10 -8.14
CA VAL A 208 -2.73 -9.06 -7.08
C VAL A 208 -2.48 -10.49 -7.55
N ASP A 209 -2.34 -11.43 -6.62
CA ASP A 209 -2.08 -12.83 -6.93
C ASP A 209 -3.35 -13.55 -7.38
N VAL A 210 -4.48 -13.26 -6.72
CA VAL A 210 -5.78 -13.91 -6.98
C VAL A 210 -6.90 -12.90 -6.87
N ALA A 211 -7.91 -13.04 -7.74
CA ALA A 211 -9.18 -12.35 -7.60
C ALA A 211 -10.19 -13.27 -6.90
N GLY A 212 -10.72 -12.86 -5.75
CA GLY A 212 -11.67 -13.63 -4.98
C GLY A 212 -11.77 -13.18 -3.52
N GLY A 213 -12.36 -14.06 -2.71
CA GLY A 213 -12.72 -13.79 -1.32
C GLY A 213 -11.92 -14.63 -0.35
N TRP A 214 -12.55 -14.89 0.80
CA TRP A 214 -11.94 -15.67 1.86
C TRP A 214 -11.52 -17.08 1.39
N ASN A 215 -12.32 -17.73 0.55
CA ASN A 215 -11.99 -19.06 0.04
C ASN A 215 -10.69 -19.05 -0.78
N GLU A 216 -10.51 -18.05 -1.64
CA GLU A 216 -9.28 -17.87 -2.43
C GLU A 216 -8.09 -17.50 -1.56
N VAL A 217 -8.28 -16.77 -0.44
CA VAL A 217 -7.23 -16.57 0.57
C VAL A 217 -6.79 -17.91 1.17
N VAL A 218 -7.74 -18.74 1.62
CA VAL A 218 -7.43 -20.06 2.21
C VAL A 218 -6.75 -20.97 1.20
N GLN A 219 -7.22 -20.99 -0.04
CA GLN A 219 -6.62 -21.77 -1.12
C GLN A 219 -5.18 -21.32 -1.40
N LEU A 220 -4.95 -20.01 -1.54
CA LEU A 220 -3.61 -19.46 -1.75
C LEU A 220 -2.66 -19.81 -0.60
N VAL A 221 -3.13 -19.72 0.65
CA VAL A 221 -2.36 -20.10 1.84
C VAL A 221 -1.99 -21.58 1.80
N ALA A 222 -2.93 -22.45 1.47
CA ALA A 222 -2.73 -23.90 1.42
C ALA A 222 -1.77 -24.30 0.29
N GLU A 223 -2.00 -23.83 -0.93
CA GLU A 223 -1.19 -24.16 -2.11
C GLU A 223 0.27 -23.74 -1.94
N ARG A 224 0.50 -22.58 -1.33
CA ARG A 224 1.85 -22.05 -1.10
C ARG A 224 2.45 -22.50 0.24
N LYS A 225 1.70 -23.25 1.06
CA LYS A 225 2.08 -23.71 2.40
C LYS A 225 2.53 -22.55 3.30
N LEU A 226 1.80 -21.44 3.30
CA LEU A 226 2.25 -20.20 3.96
C LEU A 226 2.36 -20.37 5.49
N THR A 227 1.53 -21.19 6.10
CA THR A 227 1.60 -21.49 7.55
C THR A 227 2.92 -22.16 7.96
N ASP A 228 3.64 -22.79 7.03
CA ASP A 228 4.90 -23.48 7.32
C ASP A 228 6.14 -22.60 7.09
N LYS A 229 6.02 -21.50 6.33
CA LYS A 229 7.20 -20.77 5.84
C LYS A 229 7.98 -20.05 6.92
N GLY A 230 7.33 -19.66 8.02
CA GLY A 230 7.98 -19.00 9.16
C GLY A 230 8.74 -19.95 10.10
N LYS A 231 8.57 -21.28 9.98
CA LYS A 231 9.01 -22.26 11.00
C LYS A 231 10.53 -22.32 11.24
N THR A 232 11.33 -22.00 10.22
CA THR A 232 12.80 -22.02 10.32
C THR A 232 13.38 -20.74 10.91
N GLY A 233 12.57 -19.69 11.08
CA GLY A 233 13.01 -18.37 11.55
C GLY A 233 13.73 -17.51 10.50
N VAL A 234 14.07 -18.05 9.32
CA VAL A 234 14.84 -17.30 8.30
C VAL A 234 13.97 -16.55 7.28
N TYR A 235 12.66 -16.71 7.30
CA TYR A 235 11.76 -16.10 6.29
C TYR A 235 11.88 -14.58 6.23
N GLY A 236 11.91 -13.91 7.38
CA GLY A 236 12.14 -12.46 7.46
C GLY A 236 13.51 -12.04 6.95
N LEU A 237 14.56 -12.85 7.20
CA LEU A 237 15.92 -12.59 6.68
C LEU A 237 15.96 -12.67 5.15
N LEU A 238 15.31 -13.68 4.56
CA LEU A 238 15.22 -13.83 3.11
C LEU A 238 14.42 -12.71 2.47
N LYS A 239 13.35 -12.24 3.14
CA LYS A 239 12.61 -11.06 2.68
C LYS A 239 13.46 -9.79 2.72
N MET A 240 14.26 -9.60 3.78
CA MET A 240 15.18 -8.46 3.85
C MET A 240 16.19 -8.46 2.69
N GLU A 241 16.68 -9.62 2.30
CA GLU A 241 17.54 -9.73 1.12
C GLU A 241 16.78 -9.41 -0.18
N MET A 242 15.63 -10.05 -0.38
CA MET A 242 14.83 -9.89 -1.61
C MET A 242 14.33 -8.46 -1.81
N TYR A 243 14.11 -7.71 -0.73
CA TYR A 243 13.63 -6.33 -0.75
C TYR A 243 14.70 -5.31 -0.41
N ARG A 244 15.99 -5.65 -0.51
CA ARG A 244 17.11 -4.81 -0.09
C ARG A 244 17.01 -3.36 -0.60
N GLU A 245 16.71 -3.16 -1.88
CA GLU A 245 16.57 -1.82 -2.49
C GLU A 245 15.33 -1.09 -1.98
N SER A 246 14.23 -1.82 -1.75
CA SER A 246 13.01 -1.21 -1.19
C SER A 246 13.21 -0.79 0.26
N LEU A 247 13.98 -1.55 1.04
CA LEU A 247 14.38 -1.19 2.39
C LEU A 247 15.29 0.04 2.41
N ASP A 248 16.28 0.12 1.51
CA ASP A 248 17.13 1.31 1.37
C ASP A 248 16.30 2.57 1.06
N LEU A 249 15.30 2.45 0.16
CA LEU A 249 14.42 3.59 -0.15
C LEU A 249 13.59 4.06 1.05
N LEU A 250 13.21 3.16 1.97
CA LEU A 250 12.47 3.49 3.19
C LEU A 250 13.40 4.11 4.25
N GLU A 251 14.54 3.47 4.52
CA GLU A 251 15.49 3.86 5.57
C GLU A 251 16.27 5.13 5.20
N ASN A 252 16.60 5.29 3.91
CA ASN A 252 17.37 6.42 3.39
C ASN A 252 16.54 7.37 2.50
N HIS A 253 15.22 7.44 2.72
CA HIS A 253 14.30 8.27 1.93
C HIS A 253 14.74 9.74 1.83
N ALA A 254 15.31 10.32 2.88
CA ALA A 254 15.80 11.70 2.90
C ALA A 254 16.84 11.99 1.81
N ARG A 255 17.69 10.99 1.47
CA ARG A 255 18.66 11.08 0.37
C ARG A 255 17.95 11.29 -0.97
N GLU A 256 16.85 10.58 -1.18
CA GLU A 256 16.08 10.67 -2.43
C GLU A 256 15.25 11.95 -2.49
N GLU A 257 14.72 12.43 -1.36
CA GLU A 257 14.02 13.72 -1.32
C GLU A 257 14.92 14.90 -1.70
N ILE A 258 16.21 14.84 -1.34
CA ILE A 258 17.20 15.83 -1.78
C ILE A 258 17.35 15.80 -3.31
N LYS A 259 17.43 14.60 -3.91
CA LYS A 259 17.54 14.43 -5.36
C LYS A 259 16.29 14.94 -6.07
N ASP A 260 15.10 14.60 -5.57
CA ASP A 260 13.82 15.03 -6.14
C ASP A 260 13.71 16.56 -6.15
N ARG A 261 14.08 17.23 -5.04
CA ARG A 261 14.16 18.70 -4.99
C ARG A 261 15.14 19.22 -6.05
N GLY A 262 16.29 18.59 -6.22
CA GLY A 262 17.25 18.92 -7.26
C GLY A 262 16.67 18.84 -8.67
N TRP A 263 15.92 17.77 -8.99
CA TRP A 263 15.25 17.60 -10.28
C TRP A 263 14.17 18.65 -10.53
N VAL A 264 13.32 18.93 -9.54
CA VAL A 264 12.28 19.96 -9.64
C VAL A 264 12.91 21.33 -9.93
N MET A 265 13.93 21.73 -9.15
CA MET A 265 14.64 23.00 -9.37
C MET A 265 15.36 23.04 -10.73
N GLY A 266 15.90 21.91 -11.19
CA GLY A 266 16.49 21.77 -12.52
C GLY A 266 15.47 21.98 -13.63
N GLU A 267 14.29 21.39 -13.49
CA GLU A 267 13.19 21.51 -14.46
C GLU A 267 12.61 22.94 -14.50
N GLU A 268 12.49 23.61 -13.35
CA GLU A 268 12.13 25.03 -13.30
C GLU A 268 13.15 25.91 -14.02
N ARG A 269 14.44 25.65 -13.81
CA ARG A 269 15.53 26.34 -14.53
C ARG A 269 15.44 26.09 -16.03
N ARG A 270 15.25 24.83 -16.45
CA ARG A 270 15.08 24.45 -17.86
C ARG A 270 13.90 25.17 -18.49
N LYS A 271 12.74 25.21 -17.82
CA LYS A 271 11.55 25.95 -18.27
C LYS A 271 11.81 27.44 -18.41
N ARG A 272 12.55 28.05 -17.47
CA ARG A 272 12.90 29.47 -17.54
C ARG A 272 13.77 29.79 -18.75
N LEU A 273 14.90 29.07 -18.90
CA LEU A 273 15.82 29.26 -20.02
C LEU A 273 15.13 28.99 -21.37
N GLY A 274 14.36 27.90 -21.46
CA GLY A 274 13.61 27.55 -22.67
C GLY A 274 12.56 28.60 -23.05
N LYS A 275 11.91 29.26 -22.07
CA LYS A 275 11.01 30.39 -22.36
C LYS A 275 11.73 31.57 -23.00
N ASP A 276 12.96 31.85 -22.56
CA ASP A 276 13.75 32.95 -23.11
C ASP A 276 14.25 32.61 -24.52
N GLU A 277 14.68 31.36 -24.75
CA GLU A 277 15.06 30.85 -26.08
C GLU A 277 13.90 30.85 -27.06
N VAL A 278 12.71 30.38 -26.66
CA VAL A 278 11.50 30.40 -27.48
C VAL A 278 11.13 31.85 -27.86
N LYS A 279 11.17 32.79 -26.91
CA LYS A 279 10.92 34.21 -27.22
C LYS A 279 11.92 34.78 -28.22
N ALA A 280 13.21 34.43 -28.09
CA ALA A 280 14.23 34.87 -29.04
C ALA A 280 13.99 34.30 -30.44
N TRP A 281 13.68 33.01 -30.53
CA TRP A 281 13.36 32.32 -31.79
C TRP A 281 12.11 32.90 -32.47
N SER A 282 11.03 33.18 -31.72
CA SER A 282 9.80 33.78 -32.26
C SER A 282 10.02 35.20 -32.82
N ARG A 283 10.88 36.01 -32.17
CA ARG A 283 11.27 37.34 -32.68
C ARG A 283 12.07 37.26 -33.98
N MET A 284 13.02 36.34 -34.06
CA MET A 284 13.86 36.15 -35.25
C MET A 284 13.06 35.66 -36.46
N ASN A 285 12.05 34.81 -36.24
CA ASN A 285 11.25 34.22 -37.32
C ASN A 285 9.95 34.98 -37.62
N GLY A 286 9.74 36.15 -37.01
CA GLY A 286 8.58 37.02 -37.32
C GLY A 286 7.23 36.47 -36.87
N GLU A 287 7.19 35.46 -35.99
CA GLU A 287 5.94 34.86 -35.52
C GLU A 287 5.16 35.79 -34.58
N ASP A 288 5.83 36.71 -33.89
CA ASP A 288 5.20 37.74 -33.07
C ASP A 288 4.30 38.71 -33.88
N LYS A 289 4.46 38.79 -35.21
CA LYS A 289 3.66 39.67 -36.08
C LYS A 289 2.35 39.03 -36.58
N LYS A 290 2.21 37.70 -36.54
CA LYS A 290 1.00 36.99 -37.01
C LYS A 290 -0.15 37.01 -36.01
N ALA A 291 0.10 37.35 -34.74
CA ALA A 291 -0.94 37.41 -33.70
C ALA A 291 -1.65 38.78 -33.60
N LYS A 292 -1.38 39.73 -34.51
CA LYS A 292 -1.93 41.10 -34.49
C LYS A 292 -2.71 41.49 -35.76
N LEU A 293 -3.17 40.54 -36.56
CA LEU A 293 -4.07 40.75 -37.71
C LEU A 293 -5.38 40.00 -37.50
#